data_AF-X6P9E7-F1
#
_entry.id   AF-X6P9E7-F1
#
_cell.length_a   1.000
_cell.length_b   1.000
_cell.length_c   1.000
_cell.angle_alpha   90.00
_cell.angle_beta   90.00
_cell.angle_gamma   90.00
#
_symmetry.space_group_name_H-M   'P 1'
#
loop_
_entity.id
_entity.type
_entity.pdbx_description
1 polymer ?
#
loop_
_entity_poly.entity_id
_entity_poly.type
_entity_poly.pdbx_seq_one_letter_code
_entity_poly.pdbx_strand_id
1 'polypeptide(L)'
;MTFPVSTLKGVKVYDLTFGKTAEQWQEEKRVGHVQSLRYNEAYRRRVEFIQDAVFQVGSTKVCMSEDGYWMVAIGVYPPKVKVFDLSHLSLKFERGLESEAVDLVILTENYEKFVVLRENRWMEFHTRHGKHYNMRMPIAGTCLVEFLFTLCPVCLFFFF
;
A
#
# COMPACT_ATOMS: atom_id res chain seq x y z
N MET A 1 3.88 14.07 23.68
CA MET A 1 4.25 13.96 22.25
C MET A 1 3.34 14.89 21.48
N THR A 2 3.89 15.76 20.64
CA THR A 2 3.12 16.74 19.85
C THR A 2 3.37 16.49 18.36
N PHE A 3 2.31 16.19 17.61
CA PHE A 3 2.40 15.99 16.17
C PHE A 3 2.48 17.34 15.45
N PRO A 4 3.15 17.41 14.28
CA PRO A 4 3.06 18.58 13.42
C PRO A 4 1.59 18.78 13.03
N VAL A 5 1.10 20.00 13.26
CA VAL A 5 -0.30 20.36 12.98
C VAL A 5 -0.32 21.36 11.84
N SER A 6 -0.97 20.98 10.75
CA SER A 6 -1.31 21.91 9.68
C SER A 6 -2.74 22.39 9.92
N THR A 7 -2.99 23.69 9.79
CA THR A 7 -4.34 24.24 9.94
C THR A 7 -4.86 24.61 8.56
N LEU A 8 -5.86 23.88 8.07
CA LEU A 8 -6.51 24.16 6.80
C LEU A 8 -7.92 24.64 7.08
N LYS A 9 -8.23 25.88 6.70
CA LYS A 9 -9.54 26.51 6.88
C LYS A 9 -10.09 26.41 8.32
N GLY A 10 -9.21 26.54 9.33
CA GLY A 10 -9.59 26.45 10.74
C GLY A 10 -9.73 25.02 11.31
N VAL A 11 -9.55 23.98 10.49
CA VAL A 11 -9.50 22.58 10.93
C VAL A 11 -8.05 22.15 11.13
N LYS A 12 -7.76 21.50 12.26
CA LYS A 12 -6.44 20.94 12.57
C LYS A 12 -6.30 19.59 11.87
N VAL A 13 -5.33 19.50 10.97
CA VAL A 13 -4.93 18.27 10.28
C VAL A 13 -3.60 17.80 10.88
N TYR A 14 -3.52 16.52 11.19
CA TYR A 14 -2.35 15.89 11.81
C TYR A 14 -1.75 14.89 10.85
N ASP A 15 -0.51 15.14 10.44
CA ASP A 15 0.22 14.23 9.57
C ASP A 15 0.98 13.20 10.42
N LEU A 16 0.44 11.99 10.49
CA LEU A 16 0.92 10.93 11.40
C LEU A 16 2.13 10.16 10.85
N THR A 17 2.20 10.00 9.54
CA THR A 17 3.21 9.20 8.83
C THR A 17 3.90 10.03 7.75
N PHE A 18 4.30 11.25 8.11
CA PHE A 18 5.12 12.07 7.22
C PHE A 18 6.53 11.48 7.13
N GLY A 19 6.76 10.70 6.07
CA GLY A 19 8.10 10.29 5.67
C GLY A 19 8.88 11.47 5.10
N LYS A 20 10.21 11.44 5.22
CA LYS A 20 11.07 12.36 4.49
C LYS A 20 10.86 12.11 3.00
N THR A 21 10.67 13.14 2.19
CA THR A 21 10.68 13.00 0.74
C THR A 21 12.04 12.49 0.27
N ALA A 22 12.09 11.87 -0.91
CA ALA A 22 13.34 11.34 -1.46
C ALA A 22 14.48 12.38 -1.48
N GLU A 23 14.15 13.65 -1.74
CA GLU A 23 15.08 14.78 -1.72
C GLU A 23 15.62 15.07 -0.32
N GLN A 24 14.76 15.07 0.70
CA GLN A 24 15.16 15.24 2.10
C GLN A 24 16.04 14.09 2.59
N TRP A 25 15.81 12.88 2.08
CA TRP A 25 16.66 11.73 2.36
C TRP A 25 18.04 11.82 1.69
N GLN A 26 18.11 12.32 0.45
CA GLN A 26 19.39 12.57 -0.22
C GLN A 26 20.20 13.64 0.49
N GLU A 27 19.55 14.71 0.95
CA GLU A 27 20.21 15.77 1.72
C GLU A 27 20.70 15.25 3.08
N GLU A 28 19.89 14.44 3.77
CA GLU A 28 20.32 13.83 5.03
C GLU A 28 21.43 12.79 4.84
N LYS A 29 21.50 12.08 3.71
CA LYS A 29 22.67 11.24 3.40
C LYS A 29 23.93 12.06 3.15
N ARG A 30 23.79 13.22 2.49
CA ARG A 30 24.90 14.16 2.22
C ARG A 30 25.41 14.78 3.52
N VAL A 31 24.51 15.18 4.42
CA VAL A 31 24.83 15.83 5.71
C VAL A 31 25.18 14.80 6.81
N GLY A 32 24.54 13.64 6.80
CA GLY A 32 24.66 12.57 7.79
C GLY A 32 25.99 11.82 7.75
N HIS A 33 26.80 11.97 6.70
CA HIS A 33 28.20 11.54 6.70
C HIS A 33 29.05 12.34 7.71
N VAL A 34 28.57 13.49 8.19
CA VAL A 34 29.30 14.42 9.07
C VAL A 34 28.77 14.40 10.51
N GLN A 35 27.51 14.00 10.74
CA GLN A 35 26.88 14.01 12.07
C GLN A 35 26.31 12.65 12.47
N SER A 36 26.67 12.17 13.67
CA SER A 36 26.12 10.93 14.21
C SER A 36 24.60 11.01 14.38
N LEU A 37 23.86 10.01 13.89
CA LEU A 37 22.40 9.89 14.02
C LEU A 37 21.90 9.97 15.47
N ARG A 38 22.78 9.72 16.45
CA ARG A 38 22.50 9.84 17.89
C ARG A 38 22.17 11.26 18.33
N TYR A 39 22.74 12.27 17.67
CA TYR A 39 22.52 13.68 18.03
C TYR A 39 21.34 14.30 17.28
N ASN A 40 20.86 13.65 16.22
CA ASN A 40 19.79 14.20 15.40
C ASN A 40 18.43 14.10 16.12
N GLU A 41 17.94 15.24 16.60
CA GLU A 41 16.68 15.36 17.33
C GLU A 41 15.47 14.95 16.46
N ALA A 42 15.53 15.21 15.15
CA ALA A 42 14.48 14.81 14.21
C ALA A 42 14.37 13.28 14.08
N TYR A 43 15.49 12.56 14.19
CA TYR A 43 15.50 11.10 14.17
C TYR A 43 14.93 10.52 15.48
N ARG A 44 15.29 11.11 16.63
CA ARG A 44 14.78 10.71 17.96
C ARG A 44 13.28 10.94 18.15
N ARG A 45 12.72 11.95 17.48
CA ARG A 45 11.29 12.29 17.56
C ARG A 45 10.45 11.60 16.48
N ARG A 46 11.07 10.83 15.56
CA ARG A 46 10.34 10.15 14.48
C ARG A 46 9.52 9.01 15.08
N VAL A 47 8.19 9.13 14.93
CA VAL A 47 7.24 8.07 15.29
C VAL A 47 6.70 7.49 13.99
N GLU A 48 6.87 6.18 13.81
CA GLU A 48 6.22 5.45 12.73
C GLU A 48 5.09 4.64 13.35
N PHE A 49 3.85 4.86 12.89
CA PHE A 49 2.69 4.12 13.38
C PHE A 49 2.68 2.70 12.83
N ILE A 50 2.66 2.59 11.50
CA ILE A 50 2.73 1.29 10.81
C ILE A 50 4.17 1.07 10.39
N GLN A 51 4.77 0.00 10.90
CA GLN A 51 6.13 -0.37 10.57
C GLN A 51 6.27 -0.66 9.06
N ASP A 52 7.30 -0.07 8.43
CA ASP A 52 7.66 -0.28 7.03
C ASP A 52 6.55 0.05 6.00
N ALA A 53 5.65 0.99 6.34
CA ALA A 53 4.62 1.53 5.45
C ALA A 53 5.13 2.48 4.35
N VAL A 54 6.39 2.32 3.93
CA VAL A 54 7.04 3.15 2.90
C VAL A 54 7.38 2.30 1.68
N PHE A 55 7.20 2.90 0.49
CA PHE A 55 7.64 2.36 -0.79
C PHE A 55 8.81 3.18 -1.33
N GLN A 56 9.66 2.61 -2.17
CA GLN A 56 10.86 3.31 -2.65
C GLN A 56 10.52 4.48 -3.57
N VAL A 57 9.59 4.28 -4.51
CA VAL A 57 9.13 5.32 -5.44
C VAL A 57 7.80 5.89 -4.98
N GLY A 58 6.83 5.02 -4.72
CA GLY A 58 5.50 5.39 -4.30
C GLY A 58 4.56 4.19 -4.31
N SER A 59 3.32 4.43 -3.88
CA SER A 59 2.24 3.47 -3.93
C SER A 59 1.20 3.87 -4.98
N THR A 60 0.71 2.90 -5.76
CA THR A 60 -0.33 3.14 -6.76
C THR A 60 -1.71 3.18 -6.11
N LYS A 61 -2.03 2.18 -5.29
CA LYS A 61 -3.31 2.06 -4.60
C LYS A 61 -3.14 1.46 -3.20
N VAL A 62 -4.00 1.90 -2.30
CA VAL A 62 -4.17 1.35 -0.96
C VAL A 62 -5.64 0.99 -0.78
N CYS A 63 -5.92 -0.23 -0.36
CA CYS A 63 -7.26 -0.73 -0.06
C CYS A 63 -7.29 -1.22 1.39
N MET A 64 -8.42 -1.03 2.06
CA MET A 64 -8.67 -1.61 3.38
C MET A 64 -9.70 -2.74 3.27
N SER A 65 -9.56 -3.74 4.12
CA SER A 65 -10.59 -4.75 4.35
C SER A 65 -11.87 -4.12 4.88
N GLU A 66 -13.01 -4.76 4.62
CA GLU A 66 -14.30 -4.36 5.21
C GLU A 66 -14.27 -4.40 6.74
N ASP A 67 -13.57 -5.39 7.32
CA ASP A 67 -13.38 -5.49 8.77
C ASP A 67 -12.50 -4.38 9.37
N GLY A 68 -11.75 -3.65 8.54
CA GLY A 68 -10.85 -2.58 8.98
C GLY A 68 -9.58 -3.04 9.71
N TYR A 69 -9.32 -4.34 9.83
CA TYR A 69 -8.09 -4.87 10.46
C TYR A 69 -6.92 -5.06 9.49
N TRP A 70 -7.20 -5.13 8.19
CA TRP A 70 -6.19 -5.37 7.17
C TRP A 70 -6.11 -4.21 6.19
N MET A 71 -4.88 -3.85 5.83
CA MET A 71 -4.60 -2.87 4.79
C MET A 71 -3.69 -3.52 3.75
N VAL A 72 -4.02 -3.35 2.48
CA VAL A 72 -3.23 -3.85 1.36
C VAL A 72 -2.80 -2.67 0.50
N ALA A 73 -1.51 -2.56 0.23
CA ALA A 73 -0.96 -1.50 -0.59
C ALA A 73 -0.08 -2.06 -1.69
N ILE A 74 -0.08 -1.39 -2.84
CA ILE A 74 0.75 -1.75 -3.99
C ILE A 74 1.83 -0.68 -4.19
N GLY A 75 3.08 -1.11 -4.35
CA GLY A 75 4.20 -0.27 -4.74
C GLY A 75 4.47 -0.28 -6.24
N VAL A 76 4.93 0.86 -6.75
CA VAL A 76 5.33 1.05 -8.16
C VAL A 76 6.64 0.32 -8.47
N TYR A 77 7.69 0.55 -7.67
CA TYR A 77 9.01 -0.06 -7.88
C TYR A 77 9.72 -0.46 -6.58
N PRO A 78 10.31 -1.68 -6.52
CA PRO A 78 9.96 -2.83 -7.37
C PRO A 78 8.45 -3.14 -7.22
N PRO A 79 7.78 -3.64 -8.27
CA PRO A 79 6.35 -3.88 -8.21
C PRO A 79 6.06 -4.94 -7.14
N LYS A 80 5.40 -4.55 -6.05
CA LYS A 80 5.14 -5.43 -4.91
C LYS A 80 3.86 -5.07 -4.18
N VAL A 81 3.22 -6.08 -3.63
CA VAL A 81 2.06 -5.93 -2.74
C VAL A 81 2.54 -6.10 -1.30
N LYS A 82 2.22 -5.12 -0.46
CA LYS A 82 2.43 -5.16 1.00
C LYS A 82 1.07 -5.34 1.67
N VAL A 83 0.97 -6.31 2.57
CA VAL A 83 -0.20 -6.52 3.43
C VAL A 83 0.19 -6.18 4.86
N PHE A 84 -0.55 -5.26 5.46
CA PHE A 84 -0.35 -4.77 6.82
C PHE A 84 -1.44 -5.30 7.74
N ASP A 85 -1.03 -5.63 8.94
CA ASP A 85 -1.90 -5.94 10.06
C ASP A 85 -2.07 -4.67 10.90
N LEU A 86 -3.29 -4.12 10.97
CA LEU A 86 -3.56 -2.90 11.71
C LEU A 86 -3.69 -3.15 13.22
N SER A 87 -3.94 -4.40 13.64
CA SER A 87 -3.98 -4.76 15.07
C SER A 87 -2.58 -4.78 15.69
N HIS A 88 -1.60 -5.25 14.91
CA HIS A 88 -0.18 -5.30 15.31
C HIS A 88 0.65 -4.13 14.77
N LEU A 89 0.05 -3.24 13.97
CA LEU A 89 0.68 -2.08 13.33
C LEU A 89 1.97 -2.43 12.56
N SER A 90 1.99 -3.61 11.93
CA SER A 90 3.18 -4.17 11.31
C SER A 90 2.91 -4.74 9.92
N LEU A 91 3.95 -4.79 9.09
CA LEU A 91 3.91 -5.52 7.83
C LEU A 91 3.75 -7.02 8.09
N LYS A 92 2.69 -7.63 7.57
CA LYS A 92 2.47 -9.08 7.66
C LYS A 92 3.33 -9.83 6.67
N PHE A 93 3.27 -9.42 5.41
CA PHE A 93 4.12 -9.95 4.34
C PHE A 93 4.18 -8.96 3.18
N GLU A 94 5.23 -9.11 2.37
CA GLU A 94 5.32 -8.50 1.05
C GLU A 94 5.50 -9.58 -0.03
N ARG A 95 4.93 -9.34 -1.21
CA ARG A 95 5.05 -10.22 -2.38
C ARG A 95 5.44 -9.39 -3.58
N GLY A 96 6.46 -9.83 -4.32
CA GLY A 96 6.79 -9.26 -5.61
C GLY A 96 5.74 -9.64 -6.66
N LEU A 97 5.37 -8.68 -7.49
CA LEU A 97 4.58 -8.89 -8.69
C LEU A 97 5.52 -8.97 -9.90
N GLU A 98 5.11 -9.67 -10.95
CA GLU A 98 5.95 -9.76 -12.16
C GLU A 98 5.93 -8.45 -12.98
N SER A 99 4.86 -7.66 -12.84
CA SER A 99 4.72 -6.35 -13.50
C SER A 99 3.96 -5.39 -12.59
N GLU A 100 3.98 -4.11 -12.94
CA GLU A 100 3.25 -3.08 -12.20
C GLU A 100 1.75 -3.39 -12.13
N ALA A 101 1.16 -3.12 -10.96
CA ALA A 101 -0.28 -3.23 -10.76
C ALA A 101 -0.94 -1.88 -10.97
N VAL A 102 -2.04 -1.92 -11.70
CA VAL A 102 -2.93 -0.78 -11.95
C VAL A 102 -3.92 -0.66 -10.80
N ASP A 103 -4.55 -1.80 -10.44
CA ASP A 103 -5.64 -1.81 -9.47
C ASP A 103 -5.62 -3.05 -8.58
N LEU A 104 -6.24 -2.96 -7.40
CA LEU A 104 -6.40 -4.03 -6.42
C LEU A 104 -7.76 -3.97 -5.74
N VAL A 105 -8.33 -5.15 -5.55
CA VAL A 105 -9.60 -5.37 -4.84
C VAL A 105 -9.45 -6.58 -3.92
N ILE A 106 -9.93 -6.44 -2.68
CA ILE A 106 -10.00 -7.51 -1.70
C ILE A 106 -11.37 -8.17 -1.86
N LEU A 107 -11.43 -9.50 -2.04
CA LEU A 107 -12.67 -10.23 -2.35
C LEU A 107 -13.38 -10.82 -1.12
N THR A 108 -12.85 -10.55 0.06
CA THR A 108 -13.30 -11.17 1.31
C THR A 108 -13.20 -10.12 2.38
N GLU A 109 -14.02 -10.24 3.43
CA GLU A 109 -13.98 -9.35 4.60
C GLU A 109 -12.55 -9.25 5.19
N ASN A 110 -11.76 -10.32 5.04
CA ASN A 110 -10.35 -10.45 5.38
C ASN A 110 -9.39 -10.33 4.17
N TYR A 111 -8.08 -10.19 4.45
CA TYR A 111 -7.01 -10.19 3.42
C TYR A 111 -6.77 -11.53 2.70
N GLU A 112 -7.53 -12.59 3.00
CA GLU A 112 -7.20 -13.94 2.56
C GLU A 112 -7.27 -14.14 1.05
N LYS A 113 -8.15 -13.40 0.37
CA LYS A 113 -8.32 -13.44 -1.08
C LYS A 113 -8.36 -12.02 -1.61
N PHE A 114 -7.50 -11.72 -2.56
CA PHE A 114 -7.49 -10.45 -3.25
C PHE A 114 -7.02 -10.62 -4.69
N VAL A 115 -7.40 -9.67 -5.53
CA VAL A 115 -7.12 -9.67 -6.95
C VAL A 115 -6.31 -8.44 -7.28
N VAL A 116 -5.27 -8.65 -8.09
CA VAL A 116 -4.41 -7.60 -8.58
C VAL A 116 -4.56 -7.53 -10.09
N LEU A 117 -4.94 -6.37 -10.60
CA LEU A 117 -4.92 -6.06 -12.02
C LEU A 117 -3.55 -5.52 -12.39
N ARG A 118 -2.92 -6.16 -13.36
CA ARG A 118 -1.63 -5.76 -13.90
C ARG A 118 -1.77 -5.01 -15.21
N GLU A 119 -0.81 -4.13 -15.48
CA GLU A 119 -0.78 -3.32 -16.72
C GLU A 119 -0.81 -4.19 -17.99
N ASN A 120 -0.17 -5.36 -17.96
CA ASN A 120 -0.03 -6.26 -19.11
C ASN A 120 -1.30 -7.08 -19.46
N ARG A 121 -2.50 -6.60 -19.10
CA ARG A 121 -3.79 -7.32 -19.28
C ARG A 121 -3.84 -8.65 -18.54
N TRP A 122 -3.11 -8.76 -17.45
CA TRP A 122 -3.11 -9.96 -16.62
C TRP A 122 -3.74 -9.65 -15.28
N MET A 123 -4.56 -10.58 -14.82
CA MET A 123 -5.14 -10.57 -13.49
C MET A 123 -4.49 -11.66 -12.66
N GLU A 124 -4.00 -11.30 -11.48
CA GLU A 124 -3.43 -12.25 -10.53
C GLU A 124 -4.35 -12.41 -9.33
N PHE A 125 -4.75 -13.66 -9.09
CA PHE A 125 -5.52 -14.04 -7.91
C PHE A 125 -4.56 -14.50 -6.82
N HIS A 126 -4.58 -13.77 -5.71
CA HIS A 126 -3.77 -14.08 -4.54
C HIS A 126 -4.65 -14.68 -3.45
N THR A 127 -4.11 -15.72 -2.82
CA THR A 127 -4.65 -16.31 -1.61
C THR A 127 -3.67 -16.10 -0.45
N ARG A 128 -4.05 -16.48 0.77
CA ARG A 128 -3.15 -16.55 1.92
C ARG A 128 -1.86 -17.33 1.64
N HIS A 129 -1.92 -18.37 0.82
CA HIS A 129 -0.78 -19.24 0.51
C HIS A 129 0.12 -18.72 -0.62
N GLY A 130 -0.27 -17.66 -1.33
CA GLY A 130 0.51 -17.11 -2.44
C GLY A 130 -0.35 -16.82 -3.67
N LYS A 131 0.31 -16.81 -4.82
CA LYS A 131 -0.31 -16.67 -6.15
C LYS A 131 -1.04 -17.96 -6.49
N HIS A 132 -2.36 -17.89 -6.63
CA HIS A 132 -3.21 -19.04 -6.89
C HIS A 132 -3.46 -19.25 -8.39
N TYR A 133 -3.84 -18.18 -9.09
CA TYR A 133 -4.18 -18.27 -10.50
C TYR A 133 -3.85 -16.97 -11.23
N ASN A 134 -3.49 -17.09 -12.51
CA ASN A 134 -3.30 -15.96 -13.39
C ASN A 134 -4.19 -16.10 -14.62
N MET A 135 -4.98 -15.06 -14.86
CA MET A 135 -5.88 -14.98 -16.00
C MET A 135 -5.43 -13.86 -16.93
N ARG A 136 -5.49 -14.09 -18.24
CA ARG A 136 -5.27 -13.04 -19.24
C ARG A 136 -6.60 -12.47 -19.69
N MET A 137 -6.67 -11.15 -19.73
CA MET A 137 -7.82 -10.39 -20.21
C MET A 137 -7.63 -10.05 -21.69
N PRO A 138 -8.72 -9.98 -22.47
CA PRO A 138 -8.63 -9.63 -23.88
C PRO A 138 -8.15 -8.18 -24.07
N ILE A 139 -8.60 -7.26 -23.21
CA ILE A 139 -8.33 -5.83 -23.26
C ILE A 139 -7.70 -5.39 -21.92
N ALA A 140 -6.91 -4.32 -21.94
CA ALA A 140 -6.35 -3.74 -20.72
C ALA A 140 -7.46 -3.09 -19.89
N GLY A 141 -7.55 -3.48 -18.62
CA GLY A 141 -8.47 -2.85 -17.68
C GLY A 141 -7.83 -1.65 -17.03
N THR A 142 -8.65 -0.64 -16.72
CA THR A 142 -8.22 0.54 -15.94
C THR A 142 -8.59 0.40 -14.47
N CYS A 143 -9.72 -0.24 -14.17
CA CYS A 143 -10.14 -0.48 -12.80
C CYS A 143 -10.85 -1.83 -12.60
N LEU A 144 -10.84 -2.28 -11.36
CA LEU A 144 -11.54 -3.43 -10.84
C LEU A 144 -12.61 -2.97 -9.83
N VAL A 145 -13.81 -3.50 -9.99
CA VAL A 145 -14.90 -3.31 -9.02
C VAL A 145 -15.46 -4.67 -8.66
N GLU A 146 -15.59 -4.92 -7.36
CA GLU A 146 -16.34 -6.07 -6.86
C GLU A 146 -17.83 -5.76 -6.91
N PHE A 147 -18.61 -6.64 -7.55
CA PHE A 147 -20.07 -6.56 -7.56
C PHE A 147 -20.65 -7.79 -6.89
N LEU A 148 -21.32 -7.57 -5.74
CA LEU A 148 -22.17 -8.58 -5.11
C LEU A 148 -23.50 -8.67 -5.88
N PHE A 149 -23.58 -9.58 -6.85
CA PHE A 149 -24.87 -10.01 -7.38
C PHE A 149 -25.32 -11.25 -6.59
N THR A 150 -26.51 -11.18 -6.01
CA THR A 150 -27.11 -12.16 -5.07
C THR A 150 -27.20 -13.61 -5.54
N LEU A 151 -26.72 -13.95 -6.75
CA LEU A 151 -26.77 -15.28 -7.37
C LEU A 151 -25.41 -15.83 -7.80
N CYS A 152 -24.30 -15.10 -7.65
CA CYS A 152 -22.96 -15.61 -8.01
C CYS A 152 -21.91 -15.01 -7.05
N PRO A 153 -21.04 -15.79 -6.40
CA PRO A 153 -20.23 -15.29 -5.29
C PRO A 153 -19.18 -14.26 -5.69
N VAL A 154 -18.76 -14.13 -6.96
CA VAL A 154 -17.86 -13.04 -7.40
C VAL A 154 -18.04 -12.78 -8.91
N CYS A 155 -18.70 -11.67 -9.28
CA CYS A 155 -18.64 -11.15 -10.65
C CYS A 155 -17.73 -9.93 -10.67
N LEU A 156 -16.50 -10.09 -11.19
CA LEU A 156 -15.61 -8.97 -11.47
C LEU A 156 -16.06 -8.31 -12.77
N PHE A 157 -16.67 -7.13 -12.67
CA PHE A 157 -16.96 -6.30 -13.83
C PHE A 157 -15.73 -5.45 -14.17
N PHE A 158 -15.34 -5.50 -15.45
CA PHE A 158 -14.20 -4.78 -15.97
C PHE A 158 -14.71 -3.52 -16.67
N PHE A 159 -14.38 -2.36 -16.11
CA PHE A 159 -14.52 -1.12 -16.84
C PHE A 159 -13.23 -0.94 -17.65
N PHE A 160 -13.39 -0.97 -18.98
CA PHE A 160 -12.36 -0.68 -19.96
C PHE A 160 -12.31 0.83 -20.23
#